data_AF-A0A382D4A9-F1
#
_entry.id   AF-A0A382D4A9-F1
#
_cell.length_a   1.000
_cell.length_b   1.000
_cell.length_c   1.000
_cell.angle_alpha   90.00
_cell.angle_beta   90.00
_cell.angle_gamma   90.00
#
_symmetry.space_group_name_H-M   'P 1'
#
loop_
_entity.id
_entity.type
_entity.pdbx_description
1 polymer ?
#
loop_
_entity_poly.entity_id
_entity_poly.type
_entity_poly.pdbx_seq_one_letter_code
_entity_poly.pdbx_strand_id
1 'polypeptide(L)'
;VSGMMDCGYMAYTPSALFLNGAYWGIHNIREKFDPHYFFENFNVDPDNIDQLEYTQTQSGTQLMVIEGSMDNYNSMINYILSNDLNDPVVYNQIKQWMNVDSFIDHLVMTLYCANTSWGHNREWWRSREEDGKWQWLIVDLDRGFNVSNSYTNLLDNLMDDYELFQYLLNSQFFQDRFIQRAAAHLSNTFLPERIDAIVDSLSSKISAEMPHHIDRWEDEGGISSMGDWVNELDEIKQFSENRNNIVRNQFISELNLDGTVQVTVVVDPTGSGRVFINDVPMINPVGEGVYFENKPISLLAQPKPGYQFLGWAGVSDSMRIDYNCITDSLFTAVFQLSEEIILPSVITENTLLTNEQPYAVVQDLVISSGVVLTISESVEIRMPEAGNIIVEGQFIINGTEENPVQIIPHSSIGDNRWGAICFNNDTDTSTISHLRLTGASTGVDPMVHHGAISSMNSHIILDHVEIENVEFPIYAEGGSIILNSSSISCDFICDFINVKGGDALIENCIFYGSDAQDTDAIDLDNVTNGIIRNNRIYDFTGDNSDGIDIGENSEDILIDSNLIYHSGDKGISVGQGSSVILDRNLVVGCNNGIAIKDNSAAYVINNTFFYNDTA
;
A
#
# COMPACT_ATOMS: atom_id res chain seq x y z
N VAL A 1 5.71 8.10 -11.23
CA VAL A 1 6.07 6.99 -10.33
C VAL A 1 4.82 6.46 -9.66
N SER A 2 4.20 7.23 -8.74
CA SER A 2 2.95 6.85 -8.07
C SER A 2 1.89 6.28 -9.04
N GLY A 3 1.41 5.08 -8.73
CA GLY A 3 0.41 4.32 -9.48
C GLY A 3 0.83 3.80 -10.85
N MET A 4 2.08 3.99 -11.26
CA MET A 4 2.56 3.60 -12.60
C MET A 4 3.78 2.70 -12.58
N MET A 5 4.62 2.78 -11.55
CA MET A 5 5.90 2.07 -11.44
C MET A 5 6.00 1.33 -10.11
N ASP A 6 6.61 0.17 -10.13
CA ASP A 6 6.71 -0.79 -9.02
C ASP A 6 7.96 -0.55 -8.15
N CYS A 7 8.26 0.70 -7.82
CA CYS A 7 9.40 1.07 -7.00
C CYS A 7 8.93 1.83 -5.75
N GLY A 8 9.66 1.69 -4.65
CA GLY A 8 9.52 2.62 -3.53
C GLY A 8 10.00 4.03 -3.91
N TYR A 9 9.36 5.06 -3.37
CA TYR A 9 9.68 6.45 -3.62
C TYR A 9 9.33 7.29 -2.40
N MET A 10 10.10 8.34 -2.13
CA MET A 10 9.80 9.26 -1.03
C MET A 10 8.58 10.12 -1.37
N ALA A 11 7.61 10.18 -0.47
CA ALA A 11 6.62 11.25 -0.49
C ALA A 11 7.31 12.61 -0.28
N TYR A 12 6.69 13.67 -0.78
CA TYR A 12 7.19 15.02 -0.58
C TYR A 12 6.08 16.07 -0.52
N THR A 13 6.37 17.17 0.18
CA THR A 13 5.56 18.39 0.12
C THR A 13 6.46 19.64 0.10
N PRO A 14 6.21 20.62 -0.78
CA PRO A 14 6.92 21.89 -0.75
C PRO A 14 6.51 22.72 0.47
N SER A 15 7.45 23.43 1.07
CA SER A 15 7.27 24.21 2.29
C SER A 15 8.04 25.52 2.24
N ALA A 16 7.51 26.58 2.85
CA ALA A 16 8.24 27.83 3.07
C ALA A 16 9.05 27.72 4.37
N LEU A 17 10.38 27.74 4.28
CA LEU A 17 11.24 27.63 5.46
C LEU A 17 11.48 29.00 6.09
N PHE A 18 11.35 29.08 7.41
CA PHE A 18 11.79 30.23 8.20
C PHE A 18 12.79 29.80 9.28
N LEU A 19 13.99 30.40 9.29
CA LEU A 19 14.98 30.19 10.35
C LEU A 19 15.13 31.48 11.15
N ASN A 20 14.84 31.40 12.46
CA ASN A 20 14.85 32.55 13.38
C ASN A 20 13.98 33.74 12.90
N GLY A 21 12.86 33.44 12.24
CA GLY A 21 11.95 34.44 11.69
C GLY A 21 12.37 35.04 10.34
N ALA A 22 13.54 34.68 9.81
CA ALA A 22 13.95 35.05 8.45
C ALA A 22 13.46 34.00 7.45
N TYR A 23 12.99 34.43 6.28
CA TYR A 23 12.59 33.54 5.20
C TYR A 23 13.81 32.91 4.50
N TRP A 24 13.74 31.63 4.18
CA TRP A 24 14.80 30.82 3.57
C TRP A 24 14.38 30.16 2.26
N GLY A 25 13.30 30.61 1.65
CA GLY A 25 12.84 30.03 0.38
C GLY A 25 12.05 28.74 0.56
N ILE A 26 11.47 28.31 -0.55
CA ILE A 26 10.86 26.99 -0.72
C ILE A 26 11.89 25.87 -0.47
N HIS A 27 11.54 24.90 0.37
CA HIS A 27 12.25 23.64 0.62
C HIS A 27 11.27 22.48 0.52
N ASN A 28 11.75 21.28 0.17
CA ASN A 28 10.92 20.07 0.20
C ASN A 28 11.06 19.38 1.56
N ILE A 29 9.94 19.15 2.23
CA ILE A 29 9.85 18.12 3.27
C ILE A 29 9.70 16.80 2.53
N ARG A 30 10.53 15.81 2.85
CA ARG A 30 10.56 14.50 2.20
C ARG A 30 10.59 13.42 3.26
N GLU A 31 9.97 12.30 2.94
CA GLU A 31 10.25 11.04 3.65
C GLU A 31 11.72 10.68 3.53
N LYS A 32 12.19 9.87 4.46
CA LYS A 32 13.55 9.36 4.49
C LYS A 32 13.47 7.84 4.41
N PHE A 33 14.27 7.22 3.54
CA PHE A 33 14.39 5.77 3.50
C PHE A 33 15.17 5.25 4.72
N ASP A 34 14.47 5.17 5.84
CA ASP A 34 14.89 4.53 7.07
C ASP A 34 13.89 3.42 7.44
N PRO A 35 14.13 2.63 8.50
CA PRO A 35 13.22 1.57 8.91
C PRO A 35 11.74 1.99 9.04
N HIS A 36 11.46 3.22 9.49
CA HIS A 36 10.09 3.70 9.63
C HIS A 36 9.40 3.88 8.29
N TYR A 37 10.11 4.33 7.25
CA TYR A 37 9.53 4.40 5.92
C TYR A 37 9.03 3.04 5.43
N PHE A 38 9.81 1.96 5.67
CA PHE A 38 9.41 0.62 5.23
C PHE A 38 8.22 0.09 6.04
N PHE A 39 8.19 0.35 7.35
CA PHE A 39 7.01 0.08 8.16
C PHE A 39 5.77 0.81 7.64
N GLU A 40 5.86 2.13 7.45
CA GLU A 40 4.71 2.97 7.06
C GLU A 40 4.21 2.70 5.64
N ASN A 41 5.10 2.34 4.70
CA ASN A 41 4.75 2.22 3.27
C ASN A 41 4.63 0.77 2.78
N PHE A 42 5.15 -0.21 3.53
CA PHE A 42 5.16 -1.62 3.15
C PHE A 42 4.70 -2.56 4.28
N ASN A 43 4.34 -2.01 5.45
CA ASN A 43 3.89 -2.76 6.62
C ASN A 43 4.80 -3.92 7.01
N VAL A 44 6.11 -3.65 7.04
CA VAL A 44 7.14 -4.61 7.47
C VAL A 44 7.69 -4.23 8.82
N ASP A 45 8.22 -5.22 9.52
CA ASP A 45 8.99 -5.01 10.75
C ASP A 45 10.22 -4.11 10.49
N PRO A 46 10.33 -2.93 11.13
CA PRO A 46 11.45 -2.01 10.93
C PRO A 46 12.80 -2.57 11.39
N ASP A 47 12.84 -3.47 12.37
CA ASP A 47 14.07 -4.10 12.88
C ASP A 47 14.49 -5.33 12.06
N ASN A 48 13.63 -5.78 11.15
CA ASN A 48 13.83 -7.00 10.36
C ASN A 48 13.90 -6.76 8.85
N ILE A 49 14.69 -5.76 8.45
CA ILE A 49 14.99 -5.47 7.04
C ILE A 49 16.47 -5.64 6.71
N ASP A 50 16.76 -5.81 5.42
CA ASP A 50 18.07 -5.56 4.84
C ASP A 50 17.96 -4.37 3.85
N GLN A 51 18.83 -3.38 3.96
CA GLN A 51 18.84 -2.19 3.08
C GLN A 51 20.25 -1.92 2.56
N LEU A 52 20.39 -1.78 1.25
CA LEU A 52 21.65 -1.62 0.55
C LEU A 52 21.64 -0.36 -0.32
N GLU A 53 22.73 0.39 -0.31
CA GLU A 53 22.87 1.64 -1.06
C GLU A 53 24.26 1.74 -1.70
N TYR A 54 24.34 2.12 -2.97
CA TYR A 54 25.60 2.62 -3.52
C TYR A 54 25.81 4.05 -3.07
N THR A 55 26.85 4.32 -2.28
CA THR A 55 27.15 5.69 -1.83
C THR A 55 28.55 6.13 -2.23
N GLN A 56 28.77 7.45 -2.27
CA GLN A 56 30.08 8.03 -2.53
C GLN A 56 30.94 7.99 -1.26
N THR A 57 31.99 7.16 -1.26
CA THR A 57 32.98 7.11 -0.17
C THR A 57 34.29 7.79 -0.59
N GLN A 58 35.23 7.88 0.35
CA GLN A 58 36.59 8.37 0.07
C GLN A 58 37.34 7.51 -0.96
N SER A 59 36.94 6.24 -1.14
CA SER A 59 37.54 5.29 -2.08
C SER A 59 36.79 5.17 -3.40
N GLY A 60 35.78 6.02 -3.64
CA GLY A 60 34.92 5.96 -4.82
C GLY A 60 33.50 5.54 -4.45
N THR A 61 32.69 5.23 -5.46
CA THR A 61 31.34 4.71 -5.24
C THR A 61 31.42 3.26 -4.76
N GLN A 62 30.78 2.95 -3.64
CA GLN A 62 30.81 1.63 -3.02
C GLN A 62 29.41 1.22 -2.57
N LEU A 63 29.11 -0.07 -2.69
CA LEU A 63 27.90 -0.65 -2.12
C LEU A 63 28.07 -0.79 -0.61
N MET A 64 27.13 -0.21 0.14
CA MET A 64 27.10 -0.21 1.59
C MET A 64 25.87 -0.94 2.10
N VAL A 65 26.00 -1.51 3.29
CA VAL A 65 24.87 -1.98 4.09
C VAL A 65 24.41 -0.78 4.93
N ILE A 66 23.18 -0.33 4.71
CA ILE A 66 22.56 0.74 5.50
C ILE A 66 21.91 0.12 6.73
N GLU A 67 21.05 -0.88 6.50
CA GLU A 67 20.46 -1.70 7.55
C GLU A 67 20.68 -3.19 7.27
N GLY A 68 20.83 -3.95 8.34
CA GLY A 68 20.85 -5.40 8.26
C GLY A 68 22.12 -6.03 7.69
N SER A 69 21.99 -6.87 6.65
CA SER A 69 23.06 -7.67 6.05
C SER A 69 22.94 -7.79 4.52
N MET A 70 24.07 -8.03 3.86
CA MET A 70 24.13 -8.31 2.42
C MET A 70 24.10 -9.81 2.08
N ASP A 71 24.02 -10.70 3.09
CA ASP A 71 24.17 -12.15 2.87
C ASP A 71 23.11 -12.74 1.95
N ASN A 72 21.85 -12.31 2.09
CA ASN A 72 20.77 -12.75 1.20
C ASN A 72 21.00 -12.25 -0.24
N TYR A 73 21.39 -10.97 -0.40
CA TYR A 73 21.73 -10.41 -1.71
C TYR A 73 22.88 -11.17 -2.37
N ASN A 74 23.97 -11.42 -1.64
CA ASN A 74 25.09 -12.21 -2.13
C ASN A 74 24.68 -13.64 -2.49
N SER A 75 23.77 -14.26 -1.73
CA SER A 75 23.22 -15.57 -2.06
C SER A 75 22.43 -15.55 -3.37
N MET A 76 21.62 -14.51 -3.58
CA MET A 76 20.93 -14.26 -4.83
C MET A 76 21.89 -14.11 -6.01
N ILE A 77 22.89 -13.23 -5.87
CA ILE A 77 23.93 -13.04 -6.91
C ILE A 77 24.66 -14.35 -7.22
N ASN A 78 25.08 -15.09 -6.20
CA ASN A 78 25.76 -16.37 -6.40
C ASN A 78 24.88 -17.40 -7.11
N TYR A 79 23.59 -17.46 -6.80
CA TYR A 79 22.63 -18.32 -7.49
C TYR A 79 22.45 -17.92 -8.95
N ILE A 80 22.32 -16.62 -9.23
CA ILE A 80 22.24 -16.08 -10.59
C ILE A 80 23.49 -16.50 -11.39
N LEU A 81 24.68 -16.36 -10.81
CA LEU A 81 25.95 -16.68 -11.48
C LEU A 81 26.19 -18.18 -11.67
N SER A 82 25.58 -19.03 -10.83
CA SER A 82 25.83 -20.47 -10.81
C SER A 82 24.79 -21.30 -11.57
N ASN A 83 23.74 -20.68 -12.11
CA ASN A 83 22.63 -21.36 -12.76
C ASN A 83 22.34 -20.82 -14.17
N ASP A 84 21.65 -21.62 -14.97
CA ASP A 84 21.12 -21.16 -16.26
C ASP A 84 19.81 -20.39 -16.04
N LEU A 85 19.85 -19.08 -16.28
CA LEU A 85 18.71 -18.19 -16.10
C LEU A 85 17.59 -18.39 -17.13
N ASN A 86 17.81 -19.24 -18.14
CA ASN A 86 16.79 -19.66 -19.10
C ASN A 86 16.06 -20.94 -18.69
N ASP A 87 16.41 -21.54 -17.54
CA ASP A 87 15.57 -22.55 -16.89
C ASP A 87 14.39 -21.86 -16.18
N PRO A 88 13.13 -22.18 -16.51
CA PRO A 88 11.96 -21.60 -15.86
C PRO A 88 11.93 -21.77 -14.33
N VAL A 89 12.48 -22.88 -13.81
CA VAL A 89 12.53 -23.12 -12.35
C VAL A 89 13.50 -22.15 -11.69
N VAL A 90 14.68 -21.94 -12.30
CA VAL A 90 15.69 -20.99 -11.82
C VAL A 90 15.16 -19.56 -11.88
N TYR A 91 14.57 -19.16 -13.00
CA TYR A 91 14.02 -17.82 -13.15
C TYR A 91 12.85 -17.56 -12.20
N ASN A 92 11.99 -18.56 -11.97
CA ASN A 92 10.93 -18.45 -10.97
C ASN A 92 11.48 -18.32 -9.54
N GLN A 93 12.59 -18.98 -9.20
CA GLN A 93 13.25 -18.79 -7.91
C GLN A 93 13.82 -17.38 -7.75
N ILE A 94 14.41 -16.80 -8.80
CA ILE A 94 14.89 -15.41 -8.77
C ILE A 94 13.75 -14.44 -8.47
N LYS A 95 12.57 -14.64 -9.07
CA LYS A 95 11.36 -13.86 -8.77
C LYS A 95 10.82 -14.04 -7.34
N GLN A 96 11.26 -15.07 -6.61
CA GLN A 96 10.97 -15.20 -5.17
C GLN A 96 11.96 -14.43 -4.30
N TRP A 97 13.13 -14.04 -4.83
CA TRP A 97 14.14 -13.29 -4.09
C TRP A 97 14.19 -11.81 -4.44
N MET A 98 13.73 -11.44 -5.62
CA MET A 98 13.63 -10.04 -6.04
C MET A 98 12.33 -9.75 -6.78
N ASN A 99 11.84 -8.54 -6.60
CA ASN A 99 10.85 -7.97 -7.49
C ASN A 99 11.53 -7.51 -8.78
N VAL A 100 11.43 -8.35 -9.82
CA VAL A 100 12.04 -8.10 -11.13
C VAL A 100 11.45 -6.86 -11.81
N ASP A 101 10.16 -6.60 -11.62
CA ASP A 101 9.49 -5.44 -12.20
C ASP A 101 9.95 -4.14 -11.51
N SER A 102 10.12 -4.17 -10.19
CA SER A 102 10.74 -3.07 -9.43
C SER A 102 12.13 -2.71 -9.93
N PHE A 103 12.97 -3.72 -10.17
CA PHE A 103 14.30 -3.51 -10.74
C PHE A 103 14.24 -2.90 -12.15
N ILE A 104 13.39 -3.45 -13.02
CA ILE A 104 13.20 -2.94 -14.38
C ILE A 104 12.74 -1.49 -14.35
N ASP A 105 11.79 -1.15 -13.49
CA ASP A 105 11.23 0.20 -13.38
C ASP A 105 12.27 1.21 -12.90
N HIS A 106 13.12 0.83 -11.94
CA HIS A 106 14.26 1.64 -11.51
C HIS A 106 15.24 1.91 -12.66
N LEU A 107 15.58 0.90 -13.46
CA LEU A 107 16.42 1.06 -14.65
C LEU A 107 15.75 1.97 -15.68
N VAL A 108 14.47 1.73 -15.99
CA VAL A 108 13.72 2.51 -16.97
C VAL A 108 13.60 3.97 -16.54
N MET A 109 13.38 4.26 -15.25
CA MET A 109 13.39 5.63 -14.74
C MET A 109 14.75 6.28 -14.99
N THR A 110 15.84 5.62 -14.60
CA THR A 110 17.22 6.11 -14.80
C THR A 110 17.51 6.43 -16.26
N LEU A 111 17.15 5.49 -17.16
CA LEU A 111 17.29 5.64 -18.60
C LEU A 111 16.44 6.80 -19.12
N TYR A 112 15.15 6.85 -18.78
CA TYR A 112 14.23 7.85 -19.31
C TYR A 112 14.62 9.26 -18.89
N CYS A 113 14.81 9.52 -17.59
CA CYS A 113 15.15 10.87 -17.12
C CYS A 113 16.61 11.27 -17.41
N ALA A 114 17.42 10.37 -18.00
CA ALA A 114 18.83 10.60 -18.28
C ALA A 114 19.64 10.93 -17.01
N ASN A 115 19.39 10.20 -15.92
CA ASN A 115 20.05 10.47 -14.65
C ASN A 115 21.55 10.13 -14.71
N THR A 116 22.38 11.14 -14.93
CA THR A 116 23.84 10.98 -15.06
C THR A 116 24.56 10.67 -13.74
N SER A 117 23.89 10.76 -12.58
CA SER A 117 24.44 10.37 -11.27
C SER A 117 24.05 8.96 -10.82
N TRP A 118 23.43 8.15 -11.70
CA TRP A 118 22.96 6.80 -11.37
C TRP A 118 24.00 5.89 -10.69
N GLY A 119 25.30 6.11 -10.92
CA GLY A 119 26.37 5.31 -10.31
C GLY A 119 26.26 5.20 -8.78
N HIS A 120 25.90 6.28 -8.09
CA HIS A 120 25.69 6.32 -6.63
C HIS A 120 24.25 6.66 -6.22
N ASN A 121 23.32 6.74 -7.17
CA ASN A 121 21.90 6.97 -6.88
C ASN A 121 21.15 5.65 -7.11
N ARG A 122 21.52 4.63 -6.33
CA ARG A 122 20.94 3.27 -6.37
C ARG A 122 20.78 2.74 -4.96
N GLU A 123 19.55 2.41 -4.61
CA GLU A 123 19.18 1.92 -3.29
C GLU A 123 18.08 0.86 -3.43
N TRP A 124 18.17 -0.19 -2.63
CA TRP A 124 17.19 -1.27 -2.61
C TRP A 124 17.16 -1.94 -1.23
N TRP A 125 16.03 -2.57 -0.94
CA TRP A 125 15.77 -3.14 0.38
C TRP A 125 14.99 -4.44 0.25
N ARG A 126 14.91 -5.22 1.33
CA ARG A 126 13.94 -6.31 1.48
C ARG A 126 13.51 -6.46 2.95
N SER A 127 12.31 -6.99 3.16
CA SER A 127 11.99 -7.64 4.43
C SER A 127 12.80 -8.93 4.57
N ARG A 128 13.14 -9.30 5.81
CA ARG A 128 13.79 -10.56 6.14
C ARG A 128 12.82 -11.69 6.43
N GLU A 129 11.52 -11.41 6.43
CA GLU A 129 10.45 -12.42 6.45
C GLU A 129 10.60 -13.44 5.31
N GLU A 130 9.90 -14.57 5.42
CA GLU A 130 10.11 -15.75 4.57
C GLU A 130 9.92 -15.46 3.06
N ASP A 131 9.00 -14.57 2.71
CA ASP A 131 8.67 -14.17 1.34
C ASP A 131 9.22 -12.78 0.93
N GLY A 132 10.07 -12.18 1.78
CA GLY A 132 10.67 -10.88 1.55
C GLY A 132 11.57 -10.82 0.31
N LYS A 133 11.23 -9.91 -0.62
CA LYS A 133 11.94 -9.71 -1.90
C LYS A 133 12.74 -8.42 -1.92
N TRP A 134 13.89 -8.44 -2.60
CA TRP A 134 14.61 -7.22 -2.95
C TRP A 134 13.77 -6.33 -3.86
N GLN A 135 13.57 -5.08 -3.46
CA GLN A 135 12.84 -4.04 -4.19
C GLN A 135 13.68 -2.77 -4.32
N TRP A 136 13.62 -2.14 -5.49
CA TRP A 136 14.42 -0.95 -5.80
C TRP A 136 13.66 0.33 -5.50
N LEU A 137 14.42 1.33 -5.08
CA LEU A 137 13.91 2.64 -4.73
C LEU A 137 14.27 3.67 -5.80
N ILE A 138 13.40 4.65 -6.01
CA ILE A 138 13.71 5.82 -6.82
C ILE A 138 14.38 6.86 -5.92
N VAL A 139 15.69 7.00 -6.08
CA VAL A 139 16.54 7.93 -5.34
C VAL A 139 17.09 9.02 -6.25
N ASP A 140 17.15 10.23 -5.71
CA ASP A 140 17.90 11.39 -6.20
C ASP A 140 17.98 11.54 -7.74
N LEU A 141 16.94 12.16 -8.29
CA LEU A 141 16.75 12.44 -9.73
C LEU A 141 16.95 13.93 -10.08
N ASP A 142 17.58 14.72 -9.23
CA ASP A 142 17.78 16.16 -9.42
C ASP A 142 18.57 16.52 -10.70
N ARG A 143 19.40 15.60 -11.19
CA ARG A 143 20.12 15.70 -12.47
C ARG A 143 19.36 15.18 -13.70
N GLY A 144 18.17 14.64 -13.49
CA GLY A 144 17.30 14.16 -14.56
C GLY A 144 16.62 15.32 -15.32
N PHE A 145 15.96 14.99 -16.43
CA PHE A 145 15.14 15.91 -17.24
C PHE A 145 15.87 17.13 -17.82
N ASN A 146 17.20 17.14 -17.78
CA ASN A 146 17.99 18.20 -18.42
C ASN A 146 17.94 18.06 -19.95
N VAL A 147 17.42 19.07 -20.65
CA VAL A 147 17.27 19.08 -22.12
C VAL A 147 18.59 18.85 -22.86
N SER A 148 19.72 19.25 -22.29
CA SER A 148 21.06 19.03 -22.86
C SER A 148 21.48 17.55 -22.86
N ASN A 149 20.89 16.75 -21.98
CA ASN A 149 21.10 15.31 -21.86
C ASN A 149 20.03 14.49 -22.61
N SER A 150 19.16 15.14 -23.40
CA SER A 150 18.06 14.47 -24.11
C SER A 150 18.50 13.34 -25.05
N TYR A 151 19.75 13.36 -25.53
CA TYR A 151 20.34 12.31 -26.39
C TYR A 151 21.27 11.35 -25.64
N THR A 152 21.50 11.56 -24.34
CA THR A 152 22.38 10.69 -23.55
C THR A 152 21.84 9.28 -23.56
N ASN A 153 22.69 8.34 -23.96
CA ASN A 153 22.47 6.91 -23.80
C ASN A 153 23.08 6.51 -22.47
N LEU A 154 22.28 5.88 -21.62
CA LEU A 154 22.74 5.29 -20.37
C LEU A 154 22.56 3.76 -20.39
N LEU A 155 21.96 3.21 -21.44
CA LEU A 155 21.71 1.77 -21.54
C LEU A 155 23.02 1.00 -21.72
N ASP A 156 23.90 1.51 -22.58
CA ASP A 156 25.27 0.98 -22.73
C ASP A 156 26.05 1.06 -21.40
N ASN A 157 25.98 2.19 -20.70
CA ASN A 157 26.63 2.34 -19.40
C ASN A 157 26.08 1.34 -18.36
N LEU A 158 24.76 1.19 -18.25
CA LEU A 158 24.18 0.22 -17.32
C LEU A 158 24.57 -1.21 -17.71
N MET A 159 24.58 -1.53 -19.01
CA MET A 159 25.04 -2.82 -19.53
C MET A 159 26.52 -3.08 -19.23
N ASP A 160 27.37 -2.06 -19.15
CA ASP A 160 28.81 -2.23 -18.93
C ASP A 160 29.25 -2.10 -17.45
N ASP A 161 28.49 -1.35 -16.65
CA ASP A 161 28.91 -0.94 -15.31
C ASP A 161 27.94 -1.36 -14.18
N TYR A 162 26.76 -1.95 -14.48
CA TYR A 162 25.86 -2.51 -13.47
C TYR A 162 25.81 -4.04 -13.50
N GLU A 163 26.62 -4.67 -12.65
CA GLU A 163 26.81 -6.13 -12.58
C GLU A 163 25.50 -6.93 -12.51
N LEU A 164 24.56 -6.57 -11.64
CA LEU A 164 23.28 -7.29 -11.55
C LEU A 164 22.51 -7.25 -12.88
N PHE A 165 22.48 -6.09 -13.54
CA PHE A 165 21.83 -5.95 -14.83
C PHE A 165 22.53 -6.79 -15.90
N GLN A 166 23.86 -6.79 -15.95
CA GLN A 166 24.64 -7.67 -16.83
C GLN A 166 24.30 -9.14 -16.65
N TYR A 167 24.20 -9.59 -15.41
CA TYR A 167 23.95 -10.99 -15.13
C TYR A 167 22.56 -11.38 -15.61
N LEU A 168 21.54 -10.58 -15.26
CA LEU A 168 20.15 -10.83 -15.64
C LEU A 168 19.92 -10.72 -17.15
N LEU A 169 20.66 -9.86 -17.85
CA LEU A 169 20.62 -9.79 -19.32
C LEU A 169 21.03 -11.09 -20.00
N ASN A 170 21.64 -12.07 -19.33
CA ASN A 170 21.88 -13.39 -19.91
C ASN A 170 20.62 -14.30 -19.95
N SER A 171 19.50 -13.85 -19.37
CA SER A 171 18.21 -14.54 -19.42
C SER A 171 17.32 -13.95 -20.52
N GLN A 172 16.80 -14.79 -21.42
CA GLN A 172 15.80 -14.38 -22.40
C GLN A 172 14.49 -13.96 -21.71
N PHE A 173 14.12 -14.60 -20.59
CA PHE A 173 12.94 -14.21 -19.81
C PHE A 173 13.08 -12.79 -19.27
N PHE A 174 14.25 -12.44 -18.72
CA PHE A 174 14.52 -11.09 -18.23
C PHE A 174 14.59 -10.10 -19.38
N GLN A 175 15.35 -10.39 -20.44
CA GLN A 175 15.45 -9.48 -21.60
C GLN A 175 14.08 -9.15 -22.17
N ASP A 176 13.24 -10.16 -22.42
CA ASP A 176 11.91 -9.96 -23.00
C ASP A 176 11.02 -9.14 -22.07
N ARG A 177 11.07 -9.40 -20.75
CA ARG A 177 10.34 -8.64 -19.75
C ARG A 177 10.83 -7.19 -19.66
N PHE A 178 12.14 -6.98 -19.57
CA PHE A 178 12.79 -5.66 -19.48
C PHE A 178 12.43 -4.79 -20.67
N ILE A 179 12.65 -5.26 -21.90
CA ILE A 179 12.41 -4.45 -23.09
C ILE A 179 10.93 -4.15 -23.30
N GLN A 180 10.03 -5.11 -23.07
CA GLN A 180 8.61 -4.89 -23.32
C GLN A 180 7.90 -4.17 -22.18
N ARG A 181 8.37 -4.27 -20.94
CA ARG A 181 7.92 -3.41 -19.84
C ARG A 181 8.44 -1.98 -20.02
N ALA A 182 9.70 -1.78 -20.43
CA ALA A 182 10.21 -0.48 -20.83
C ALA A 182 9.36 0.14 -21.95
N ALA A 183 9.06 -0.62 -23.02
CA ALA A 183 8.17 -0.16 -24.09
C ALA A 183 6.76 0.22 -23.60
N ALA A 184 6.22 -0.51 -22.63
CA ALA A 184 4.94 -0.19 -22.01
C ALA A 184 4.99 1.14 -21.24
N HIS A 185 6.05 1.42 -20.47
CA HIS A 185 6.22 2.73 -19.81
C HIS A 185 6.42 3.87 -20.81
N LEU A 186 7.27 3.69 -21.83
CA LEU A 186 7.51 4.70 -22.88
C LEU A 186 6.22 5.01 -23.68
N SER A 187 5.30 4.06 -23.76
CA SER A 187 4.01 4.21 -24.45
C SER A 187 2.86 4.64 -23.52
N ASN A 188 3.08 4.77 -22.20
CA ASN A 188 2.04 5.13 -21.23
C ASN A 188 2.55 6.10 -20.16
N THR A 189 3.43 5.61 -19.28
CA THR A 189 3.92 6.37 -18.11
C THR A 189 4.62 7.68 -18.50
N PHE A 190 5.36 7.66 -19.60
CA PHE A 190 6.22 8.76 -20.01
C PHE A 190 5.71 9.52 -21.23
N LEU A 191 4.40 9.47 -21.51
CA LEU A 191 3.81 10.29 -22.58
C LEU A 191 4.09 11.78 -22.33
N PRO A 192 4.53 12.56 -23.33
CA PRO A 192 4.86 13.98 -23.16
C PRO A 192 3.72 14.77 -22.53
N GLU A 193 2.48 14.55 -22.97
CA GLU A 193 1.30 15.26 -22.45
C GLU A 193 1.07 14.98 -20.96
N ARG A 194 1.42 13.77 -20.51
CA ARG A 194 1.36 13.40 -19.10
C ARG A 194 2.46 14.08 -18.29
N ILE A 195 3.67 14.18 -18.83
CA ILE A 195 4.78 14.91 -18.17
C ILE A 195 4.44 16.39 -18.08
N ASP A 196 3.95 17.00 -19.16
CA ASP A 196 3.50 18.39 -19.19
C ASP A 196 2.46 18.67 -18.10
N ALA A 197 1.43 17.82 -17.99
CA ALA A 197 0.40 17.95 -16.96
C ALA A 197 0.96 17.83 -15.53
N ILE A 198 1.96 16.97 -15.30
CA ILE A 198 2.64 16.90 -14.00
C ILE A 198 3.39 18.21 -13.74
N VAL A 199 4.19 18.70 -14.69
CA VAL A 199 4.98 19.93 -14.52
C VAL A 199 4.07 21.12 -14.22
N ASP A 200 2.94 21.25 -14.92
CA ASP A 200 1.95 22.29 -14.66
C ASP A 200 1.31 22.15 -13.28
N SER A 201 0.92 20.93 -12.91
CA SER A 201 0.35 20.66 -11.59
C SER A 201 1.34 21.01 -10.48
N LEU A 202 2.61 20.63 -10.58
CA LEU A 202 3.61 20.88 -9.54
C LEU A 202 4.04 22.35 -9.47
N SER A 203 4.27 22.99 -10.62
CA SER A 203 4.64 24.41 -10.67
C SER A 203 3.52 25.30 -10.13
N SER A 204 2.24 24.97 -10.40
CA SER A 204 1.11 25.73 -9.87
C SER A 204 1.11 25.81 -8.34
N LYS A 205 1.51 24.74 -7.64
CA LYS A 205 1.57 24.66 -6.18
C LYS A 205 2.57 25.63 -5.55
N ILE A 206 3.66 25.95 -6.25
CA ILE A 206 4.74 26.80 -5.74
C ILE A 206 4.79 28.19 -6.36
N SER A 207 4.05 28.42 -7.45
CA SER A 207 4.11 29.63 -8.28
C SER A 207 3.97 30.95 -7.51
N ALA A 208 3.06 31.01 -6.54
CA ALA A 208 2.83 32.20 -5.72
C ALA A 208 4.00 32.53 -4.79
N GLU A 209 4.78 31.52 -4.40
CA GLU A 209 5.91 31.62 -3.47
C GLU A 209 7.24 31.88 -4.20
N MET A 210 7.31 31.57 -5.50
CA MET A 210 8.52 31.72 -6.30
C MET A 210 9.13 33.13 -6.29
N PRO A 211 8.39 34.25 -6.33
CA PRO A 211 8.99 35.58 -6.22
C PRO A 211 9.81 35.76 -4.94
N HIS A 212 9.31 35.26 -3.81
CA HIS A 212 10.02 35.33 -2.53
C HIS A 212 11.25 34.41 -2.52
N HIS A 213 11.13 33.21 -3.08
CA HIS A 213 12.26 32.30 -3.23
C HIS A 213 13.37 32.92 -4.09
N ILE A 214 13.02 33.59 -5.20
CA ILE A 214 13.95 34.31 -6.07
C ILE A 214 14.63 35.43 -5.29
N ASP A 215 13.87 36.33 -4.66
CA ASP A 215 14.42 37.43 -3.86
C ASP A 215 15.42 36.94 -2.78
N ARG A 216 15.22 35.72 -2.27
CA ARG A 216 16.10 35.12 -1.25
C ARG A 216 17.40 34.56 -1.83
N TRP A 217 17.36 33.96 -3.01
CA TRP A 217 18.46 33.12 -3.53
C TRP A 217 19.09 33.61 -4.83
N GLU A 218 18.55 34.63 -5.48
CA GLU A 218 19.06 35.15 -6.77
C GLU A 218 20.54 35.54 -6.72
N ASP A 219 21.00 36.10 -5.60
CA ASP A 219 22.39 36.51 -5.38
C ASP A 219 23.31 35.34 -4.92
N GLU A 220 22.74 34.17 -4.62
CA GLU A 220 23.45 32.98 -4.12
C GLU A 220 23.47 31.82 -5.14
N GLY A 221 23.12 32.10 -6.39
CA GLY A 221 23.11 31.11 -7.48
C GLY A 221 21.81 30.33 -7.61
N GLY A 222 20.75 30.75 -6.91
CA GLY A 222 19.39 30.29 -7.18
C GLY A 222 18.83 30.88 -8.48
N ILE A 223 17.58 30.52 -8.79
CA ILE A 223 16.93 31.01 -10.00
C ILE A 223 16.73 32.52 -9.95
N SER A 224 17.15 33.23 -11.00
CA SER A 224 17.33 34.68 -10.98
C SER A 224 16.09 35.50 -11.35
N SER A 225 15.06 34.87 -11.90
CA SER A 225 13.81 35.56 -12.24
C SER A 225 12.67 34.59 -12.47
N MET A 226 11.44 35.13 -12.43
CA MET A 226 10.25 34.36 -12.84
C MET A 226 10.33 33.91 -14.30
N GLY A 227 11.01 34.66 -15.16
CA GLY A 227 11.22 34.28 -16.56
C GLY A 227 12.14 33.08 -16.71
N ASP A 228 13.25 33.06 -15.95
CA ASP A 228 14.17 31.92 -15.91
C ASP A 228 13.46 30.69 -15.34
N TRP A 229 12.65 30.85 -14.30
CA TRP A 229 11.84 29.76 -13.76
C TRP A 229 10.88 29.16 -14.77
N VAL A 230 10.16 29.98 -15.54
CA VAL A 230 9.29 29.47 -16.61
C VAL A 230 10.11 28.75 -17.69
N ASN A 231 11.29 29.26 -18.05
CA ASN A 231 12.15 28.59 -19.03
C ASN A 231 12.61 27.21 -18.54
N GLU A 232 13.01 27.06 -17.27
CA GLU A 232 13.37 25.75 -16.69
C GLU A 232 12.19 24.75 -16.75
N LEU A 233 10.96 25.21 -16.49
CA LEU A 233 9.77 24.37 -16.64
C LEU A 233 9.55 23.94 -18.09
N ASP A 234 9.73 24.87 -19.05
CA ASP A 234 9.62 24.59 -20.48
C ASP A 234 10.71 23.63 -20.97
N GLU A 235 11.93 23.69 -20.42
CA GLU A 235 13.01 22.76 -20.74
C GLU A 235 12.69 21.31 -20.32
N ILE A 236 12.03 21.10 -19.17
CA ILE A 236 11.58 19.77 -18.73
C ILE A 236 10.54 19.22 -19.71
N LYS A 237 9.60 20.07 -20.17
CA LYS A 237 8.59 19.68 -21.17
C LYS A 237 9.24 19.33 -22.50
N GLN A 238 10.14 20.19 -22.98
CA GLN A 238 10.90 20.00 -24.22
C GLN A 238 11.75 18.72 -24.17
N PHE A 239 12.36 18.40 -23.03
CA PHE A 239 13.09 17.15 -22.85
C PHE A 239 12.20 15.94 -23.17
N SER A 240 10.96 15.94 -22.68
CA SER A 240 10.04 14.81 -22.81
C SER A 240 9.54 14.55 -24.24
N GLU A 241 9.41 15.59 -25.08
CA GLU A 241 8.80 15.53 -26.42
C GLU A 241 9.39 14.42 -27.31
N ASN A 242 10.71 14.24 -27.28
CA ASN A 242 11.41 13.26 -28.11
C ASN A 242 12.06 12.12 -27.31
N ARG A 243 12.06 12.19 -25.98
CA ARG A 243 12.82 11.26 -25.13
C ARG A 243 12.38 9.81 -25.33
N ASN A 244 11.07 9.55 -25.46
CA ASN A 244 10.56 8.19 -25.71
C ASN A 244 11.13 7.57 -26.98
N ASN A 245 11.19 8.33 -28.07
CA ASN A 245 11.73 7.85 -29.34
C ASN A 245 13.24 7.64 -29.27
N ILE A 246 13.96 8.53 -28.58
CA ILE A 246 15.41 8.41 -28.38
C ILE A 246 15.74 7.15 -27.60
N VAL A 247 15.11 6.95 -26.43
CA VAL A 247 15.35 5.77 -25.59
C VAL A 247 14.97 4.49 -26.35
N ARG A 248 13.83 4.47 -27.05
CA ARG A 248 13.45 3.31 -27.88
C ARG A 248 14.50 2.97 -28.93
N ASN A 249 15.07 3.97 -29.60
CA ASN A 249 16.14 3.76 -30.58
C ASN A 249 17.45 3.28 -29.95
N GLN A 250 17.76 3.73 -28.72
CA GLN A 250 18.89 3.20 -27.95
C GLN A 250 18.69 1.72 -27.64
N PHE A 251 17.50 1.30 -27.20
CA PHE A 251 17.17 -0.12 -27.02
C PHE A 251 17.35 -0.94 -28.31
N ILE A 252 16.87 -0.42 -29.46
CA ILE A 252 17.04 -1.09 -30.76
C ILE A 252 18.52 -1.28 -31.10
N SER A 253 19.33 -0.23 -30.90
CA SER A 253 20.75 -0.22 -31.19
C SER A 253 21.54 -1.15 -30.27
N GLU A 254 21.44 -0.94 -28.95
CA GLU A 254 22.27 -1.64 -27.96
C GLU A 254 21.93 -3.12 -27.82
N LEU A 255 20.65 -3.49 -27.99
CA LEU A 255 20.18 -4.88 -27.87
C LEU A 255 19.95 -5.55 -29.23
N ASN A 256 20.31 -4.87 -30.33
CA ASN A 256 20.17 -5.36 -31.71
C ASN A 256 18.76 -5.94 -31.99
N LEU A 257 17.73 -5.13 -31.72
CA LEU A 257 16.32 -5.52 -31.89
C LEU A 257 15.88 -5.31 -33.34
N ASP A 258 14.90 -6.10 -33.79
CA ASP A 258 14.46 -6.16 -35.19
C ASP A 258 13.65 -4.93 -35.65
N GLY A 259 13.26 -4.07 -34.72
CA GLY A 259 12.39 -2.92 -34.99
C GLY A 259 11.25 -2.84 -33.99
N THR A 260 10.12 -2.30 -34.43
CA THR A 260 8.97 -2.04 -33.57
C THR A 260 7.66 -2.22 -34.32
N VAL A 261 6.65 -2.75 -33.64
CA VAL A 261 5.27 -2.80 -34.11
C VAL A 261 4.38 -1.92 -33.25
N GLN A 262 3.28 -1.51 -33.83
CA GLN A 262 2.23 -0.81 -33.13
C GLN A 262 1.20 -1.79 -32.56
N VAL A 263 0.97 -1.73 -31.25
CA VAL A 263 -0.13 -2.46 -30.63
C VAL A 263 -1.14 -1.44 -30.11
N THR A 264 -2.36 -1.56 -30.62
CA THR A 264 -3.50 -0.77 -30.15
C THR A 264 -4.37 -1.64 -29.27
N VAL A 265 -4.70 -1.16 -28.08
CA VAL A 265 -5.66 -1.81 -27.17
C VAL A 265 -6.85 -0.92 -26.92
N VAL A 266 -8.04 -1.47 -27.06
CA VAL A 266 -9.32 -0.76 -26.90
C VAL A 266 -10.12 -1.42 -25.78
N VAL A 267 -10.71 -0.61 -24.91
CA VAL A 267 -11.70 -1.04 -23.92
C VAL A 267 -13.10 -0.75 -24.45
N ASP A 268 -13.92 -1.80 -24.56
CA ASP A 268 -15.30 -1.71 -25.05
C ASP A 268 -16.30 -2.31 -24.04
N PRO A 269 -17.30 -1.56 -23.56
CA PRO A 269 -17.50 -0.12 -23.74
C PRO A 269 -16.40 0.74 -23.11
N THR A 270 -16.15 1.95 -23.63
CA THR A 270 -15.18 2.86 -22.99
C THR A 270 -15.52 3.10 -21.52
N GLY A 271 -14.53 2.88 -20.64
CA GLY A 271 -14.68 3.08 -19.20
C GLY A 271 -15.26 1.89 -18.42
N SER A 272 -15.49 0.74 -19.06
CA SER A 272 -15.97 -0.49 -18.41
C SER A 272 -14.89 -1.33 -17.72
N GLY A 273 -13.62 -1.01 -17.94
CA GLY A 273 -12.49 -1.79 -17.45
C GLY A 273 -11.18 -1.02 -17.46
N ARG A 274 -10.14 -1.66 -16.92
CA ARG A 274 -8.74 -1.27 -16.98
C ARG A 274 -7.99 -2.33 -17.80
N VAL A 275 -6.94 -1.93 -18.50
CA VAL A 275 -6.03 -2.84 -19.19
C VAL A 275 -4.61 -2.55 -18.77
N PHE A 276 -3.82 -3.60 -18.60
CA PHE A 276 -2.40 -3.54 -18.28
C PHE A 276 -1.61 -4.20 -19.40
N ILE A 277 -0.47 -3.61 -19.75
CA ILE A 277 0.44 -4.13 -20.77
C ILE A 277 1.79 -4.36 -20.10
N ASN A 278 2.21 -5.62 -19.99
CA ASN A 278 3.31 -6.07 -19.13
C ASN A 278 3.19 -5.52 -17.71
N ASP A 279 1.96 -5.55 -17.19
CA ASP A 279 1.60 -5.12 -15.84
C ASP A 279 1.82 -3.62 -15.59
N VAL A 280 2.00 -2.82 -16.65
CA VAL A 280 1.93 -1.35 -16.61
C VAL A 280 0.50 -0.92 -16.96
N PRO A 281 -0.17 -0.11 -16.12
CA PRO A 281 -1.54 0.32 -16.37
C PRO A 281 -1.63 1.24 -17.59
N MET A 282 -2.63 0.99 -18.44
CA MET A 282 -2.97 1.84 -19.57
C MET A 282 -3.73 3.07 -19.09
N ILE A 283 -3.27 4.27 -19.46
CA ILE A 283 -3.87 5.54 -18.99
C ILE A 283 -5.01 6.04 -19.88
N ASN A 284 -5.04 5.63 -21.15
CA ASN A 284 -6.04 6.05 -22.13
C ASN A 284 -7.00 4.90 -22.46
N PRO A 285 -8.30 5.15 -22.68
CA PRO A 285 -9.25 4.10 -23.08
C PRO A 285 -8.93 3.40 -24.41
N VAL A 286 -8.20 4.11 -25.28
CA VAL A 286 -7.55 3.56 -26.47
C VAL A 286 -6.05 3.75 -26.28
N GLY A 287 -5.35 2.66 -25.96
CA GLY A 287 -3.91 2.65 -25.78
C GLY A 287 -3.21 2.25 -27.05
N GLU A 288 -2.76 3.24 -27.82
CA GLU A 288 -1.85 3.03 -28.94
C GLU A 288 -0.41 3.09 -28.42
N GLY A 289 0.32 1.98 -28.50
CA GLY A 289 1.70 1.87 -28.04
C GLY A 289 2.63 1.26 -29.06
N VAL A 290 3.92 1.54 -28.90
CA VAL A 290 4.99 1.05 -29.79
C VAL A 290 5.85 0.06 -29.01
N TYR A 291 5.86 -1.18 -29.48
CA TYR A 291 6.49 -2.34 -28.83
C TYR A 291 7.55 -2.96 -29.72
N PHE A 292 8.52 -3.66 -29.13
CA PHE A 292 9.62 -4.24 -29.90
C PHE A 292 9.17 -5.48 -30.67
N GLU A 293 9.63 -5.59 -31.93
CA GLU A 293 9.30 -6.70 -32.82
C GLU A 293 9.82 -8.04 -32.33
N ASN A 294 9.07 -9.11 -32.61
CA ASN A 294 9.41 -10.50 -32.28
C ASN A 294 9.61 -10.79 -30.79
N LYS A 295 9.01 -9.97 -29.93
CA LYS A 295 9.05 -10.08 -28.47
C LYS A 295 7.65 -10.24 -27.87
N PRO A 296 7.46 -11.09 -26.84
CA PRO A 296 6.15 -11.29 -26.23
C PRO A 296 5.75 -10.11 -25.34
N ILE A 297 4.47 -9.70 -25.41
CA ILE A 297 3.82 -8.84 -24.42
C ILE A 297 2.72 -9.62 -23.72
N SER A 298 2.47 -9.30 -22.44
CA SER A 298 1.32 -9.78 -21.68
C SER A 298 0.27 -8.68 -21.59
N LEU A 299 -0.97 -8.98 -21.96
CA LEU A 299 -2.11 -8.07 -21.84
C LEU A 299 -3.06 -8.62 -20.78
N LEU A 300 -3.41 -7.80 -19.80
CA LEU A 300 -4.39 -8.14 -18.76
C LEU A 300 -5.56 -7.16 -18.82
N ALA A 301 -6.78 -7.68 -18.94
CA ALA A 301 -8.02 -6.91 -18.84
C ALA A 301 -8.70 -7.15 -17.49
N GLN A 302 -9.02 -6.07 -16.76
CA GLN A 302 -9.71 -6.10 -15.48
C GLN A 302 -11.02 -5.29 -15.57
N PRO A 303 -12.17 -5.84 -15.17
CA PRO A 303 -13.43 -5.10 -15.16
C PRO A 303 -13.38 -3.98 -14.12
N LYS A 304 -14.06 -2.87 -14.40
CA LYS A 304 -14.39 -1.87 -13.37
C LYS A 304 -15.68 -2.27 -12.67
N PRO A 305 -15.98 -1.72 -11.47
CA PRO A 305 -17.21 -2.06 -10.79
C PRO A 305 -18.46 -1.78 -11.63
N GLY A 306 -19.45 -2.69 -11.58
CA GLY A 306 -20.63 -2.68 -12.46
C GLY A 306 -20.43 -3.34 -13.82
N TYR A 307 -19.24 -3.89 -14.08
CA TYR A 307 -18.92 -4.60 -15.31
C TYR A 307 -18.29 -5.97 -15.03
N GLN A 308 -18.33 -6.82 -16.04
CA GLN A 308 -17.64 -8.10 -16.07
C GLN A 308 -16.90 -8.24 -17.39
N PHE A 309 -15.74 -8.89 -17.36
CA PHE A 309 -14.96 -9.18 -18.55
C PHE A 309 -15.61 -10.32 -19.34
N LEU A 310 -15.81 -10.10 -20.64
CA LEU A 310 -16.39 -11.10 -21.54
C LEU A 310 -15.31 -11.83 -22.35
N GLY A 311 -14.25 -11.14 -22.72
CA GLY A 311 -13.16 -11.68 -23.53
C GLY A 311 -12.43 -10.62 -24.34
N TRP A 312 -11.31 -11.03 -24.92
CA TRP A 312 -10.63 -10.32 -26.00
C TRP A 312 -11.30 -10.65 -27.34
N ALA A 313 -11.83 -9.65 -28.04
CA ALA A 313 -12.67 -9.83 -29.22
C ALA A 313 -12.02 -10.73 -30.29
N GLY A 314 -12.57 -11.93 -30.48
CA GLY A 314 -12.09 -12.90 -31.46
C GLY A 314 -10.75 -13.58 -31.12
N VAL A 315 -10.24 -13.40 -29.89
CA VAL A 315 -8.93 -13.90 -29.45
C VAL A 315 -9.04 -14.93 -28.33
N SER A 316 -9.58 -14.56 -27.17
CA SER A 316 -9.63 -15.42 -25.98
C SER A 316 -10.66 -14.93 -24.97
N ASP A 317 -11.20 -15.81 -24.14
CA ASP A 317 -12.01 -15.49 -22.95
C ASP A 317 -11.16 -15.33 -21.67
N SER A 318 -9.85 -15.59 -21.74
CA SER A 318 -8.92 -15.35 -20.64
C SER A 318 -8.68 -13.85 -20.43
N MET A 319 -8.76 -13.40 -19.18
CA MET A 319 -8.41 -12.01 -18.81
C MET A 319 -6.98 -11.65 -19.21
N ARG A 320 -6.07 -12.63 -19.13
CA ARG A 320 -4.67 -12.48 -19.54
C ARG A 320 -4.39 -13.22 -20.84
N ILE A 321 -3.78 -12.53 -21.80
CA ILE A 321 -3.27 -13.10 -23.03
C ILE A 321 -1.82 -12.69 -23.24
N ASP A 322 -1.03 -13.58 -23.84
CA ASP A 322 0.32 -13.26 -24.30
C ASP A 322 0.33 -13.17 -25.82
N TYR A 323 0.96 -12.14 -26.36
CA TYR A 323 1.06 -11.88 -27.79
C TYR A 323 2.51 -11.64 -28.20
N ASN A 324 2.99 -12.39 -29.20
CA ASN A 324 4.29 -12.11 -29.79
C ASN A 324 4.16 -10.99 -30.83
N CYS A 325 4.88 -9.89 -30.63
CA CYS A 325 4.80 -8.66 -31.41
C CYS A 325 5.34 -8.79 -32.84
N ILE A 326 4.62 -9.48 -33.72
CA ILE A 326 5.07 -9.79 -35.10
C ILE A 326 4.61 -8.73 -36.10
N THR A 327 3.45 -8.11 -35.87
CA THR A 327 2.87 -7.12 -36.78
C THR A 327 1.98 -6.16 -36.02
N ASP A 328 1.66 -5.02 -36.63
CA ASP A 328 0.73 -4.07 -36.07
C ASP A 328 -0.61 -4.77 -35.77
N SER A 329 -1.08 -4.61 -34.54
CA SER A 329 -2.20 -5.40 -33.99
C SER A 329 -3.17 -4.56 -33.20
N LEU A 330 -4.44 -4.97 -33.24
CA LEU A 330 -5.52 -4.38 -32.47
C LEU A 330 -6.12 -5.45 -31.55
N PHE A 331 -6.16 -5.16 -30.26
CA PHE A 331 -6.87 -5.96 -29.26
C PHE A 331 -8.03 -5.16 -28.68
N THR A 332 -9.17 -5.80 -28.52
CA THR A 332 -10.34 -5.18 -27.88
C THR A 332 -10.73 -6.00 -26.68
N ALA A 333 -10.54 -5.45 -25.48
CA ALA A 333 -11.05 -6.00 -24.24
C ALA A 333 -12.53 -5.68 -24.14
N VAL A 334 -13.37 -6.72 -24.26
CA VAL A 334 -14.82 -6.59 -24.25
C VAL A 334 -15.32 -6.87 -22.85
N PHE A 335 -16.11 -5.94 -22.35
CA PHE A 335 -16.82 -6.03 -21.09
C PHE A 335 -18.32 -5.89 -21.34
N GLN A 336 -19.10 -6.29 -20.36
CA GLN A 336 -20.54 -6.04 -20.32
C GLN A 336 -20.95 -5.65 -18.91
N LEU A 337 -22.15 -5.12 -18.75
CA LEU A 337 -22.70 -4.87 -17.41
C LEU A 337 -22.70 -6.18 -16.61
N SER A 338 -22.24 -6.09 -15.37
CA SER A 338 -22.41 -7.17 -14.40
C SER A 338 -23.86 -7.20 -13.90
N GLU A 339 -24.20 -8.21 -13.12
CA GLU A 339 -25.47 -8.24 -12.38
C GLU A 339 -25.40 -7.37 -11.10
N GLU A 340 -24.34 -6.58 -10.92
CA GLU A 340 -24.16 -5.75 -9.73
C GLU A 340 -25.00 -4.47 -9.80
N ILE A 341 -25.54 -4.06 -8.66
CA ILE A 341 -26.17 -2.75 -8.49
C ILE A 341 -25.10 -1.75 -8.05
N ILE A 342 -24.84 -0.74 -8.89
CA ILE A 342 -23.94 0.37 -8.53
C ILE A 342 -24.59 1.25 -7.48
N LEU A 343 -23.95 1.38 -6.32
CA LEU A 343 -24.37 2.32 -5.29
C LEU A 343 -24.02 3.76 -5.70
N PRO A 344 -24.89 4.75 -5.42
CA PRO A 344 -24.52 6.15 -5.60
C PRO A 344 -23.38 6.50 -4.64
N SER A 345 -22.52 7.44 -5.02
CA SER A 345 -21.41 7.88 -4.16
C SER A 345 -21.86 8.60 -2.88
N VAL A 346 -23.11 9.08 -2.84
CA VAL A 346 -23.70 9.71 -1.64
C VAL A 346 -25.12 9.19 -1.45
N ILE A 347 -25.38 8.63 -0.27
CA ILE A 347 -26.71 8.25 0.21
C ILE A 347 -27.29 9.45 0.96
N THR A 348 -28.35 10.05 0.40
CA THR A 348 -28.98 11.29 0.90
C THR A 348 -30.38 11.09 1.47
N GLU A 349 -30.92 9.87 1.36
CA GLU A 349 -32.19 9.45 1.94
C GLU A 349 -32.08 8.04 2.49
N ASN A 350 -32.93 7.69 3.45
CA ASN A 350 -32.89 6.39 4.10
C ASN A 350 -33.02 5.27 3.06
N THR A 351 -32.03 4.39 3.02
CA THR A 351 -31.86 3.40 1.96
C THR A 351 -31.76 2.00 2.54
N LEU A 352 -32.45 1.05 1.93
CA LEU A 352 -32.41 -0.37 2.29
C LEU A 352 -31.79 -1.17 1.14
N LEU A 353 -30.72 -1.90 1.42
CA LEU A 353 -30.12 -2.86 0.49
C LEU A 353 -30.63 -4.28 0.80
N THR A 354 -30.95 -5.03 -0.26
CA THR A 354 -31.53 -6.38 -0.18
C THR A 354 -30.75 -7.35 -1.06
N ASN A 355 -30.78 -8.64 -0.72
CA ASN A 355 -29.97 -9.70 -1.35
C ASN A 355 -30.43 -10.15 -2.76
N GLU A 356 -31.11 -9.29 -3.52
CA GLU A 356 -31.51 -9.64 -4.89
C GLU A 356 -30.29 -9.75 -5.82
N GLN A 357 -29.30 -8.89 -5.62
CA GLN A 357 -28.07 -8.79 -6.40
C GLN A 357 -26.91 -8.27 -5.52
N PRO A 358 -25.64 -8.56 -5.89
CA PRO A 358 -24.50 -7.93 -5.25
C PRO A 358 -24.48 -6.43 -5.54
N TYR A 359 -23.93 -5.65 -4.62
CA TYR A 359 -23.73 -4.21 -4.79
C TYR A 359 -22.27 -3.92 -5.08
N ALA A 360 -22.02 -2.91 -5.91
CA ALA A 360 -20.68 -2.45 -6.24
C ALA A 360 -20.55 -0.96 -5.89
N VAL A 361 -19.48 -0.65 -5.18
CA VAL A 361 -19.04 0.71 -4.90
C VAL A 361 -17.98 1.09 -5.94
N VAL A 362 -18.06 2.30 -6.51
CA VAL A 362 -17.17 2.75 -7.61
C VAL A 362 -16.14 3.80 -7.18
N GLN A 363 -16.37 4.43 -6.04
CA GLN A 363 -15.55 5.43 -5.34
C GLN A 363 -16.05 5.49 -3.90
N ASP A 364 -15.54 6.39 -3.05
CA ASP A 364 -16.06 6.56 -1.68
C ASP A 364 -17.59 6.67 -1.65
N LEU A 365 -18.19 5.91 -0.73
CA LEU A 365 -19.61 5.87 -0.42
C LEU A 365 -19.86 6.68 0.85
N VAL A 366 -20.53 7.83 0.73
CA VAL A 366 -20.87 8.68 1.89
C VAL A 366 -22.32 8.45 2.31
N ILE A 367 -22.54 8.10 3.57
CA ILE A 367 -23.86 8.11 4.21
C ILE A 367 -24.01 9.47 4.89
N SER A 368 -24.92 10.31 4.38
CA SER A 368 -25.06 11.70 4.86
C SER A 368 -25.58 11.78 6.29
N SER A 369 -25.25 12.85 7.01
CA SER A 369 -25.78 13.11 8.34
C SER A 369 -27.31 13.11 8.39
N GLY A 370 -27.87 12.44 9.40
CA GLY A 370 -29.31 12.24 9.57
C GLY A 370 -29.94 11.22 8.62
N VAL A 371 -29.14 10.49 7.85
CA VAL A 371 -29.59 9.44 6.92
C VAL A 371 -29.17 8.06 7.43
N VAL A 372 -30.02 7.06 7.20
CA VAL A 372 -29.76 5.66 7.56
C VAL A 372 -29.55 4.81 6.31
N LEU A 373 -28.40 4.12 6.22
CA LEU A 373 -28.22 3.00 5.28
C LEU A 373 -28.42 1.70 6.05
N THR A 374 -29.38 0.89 5.62
CA THR A 374 -29.67 -0.44 6.20
C THR A 374 -29.34 -1.54 5.20
N ILE A 375 -28.61 -2.56 5.64
CA ILE A 375 -28.20 -3.72 4.85
C ILE A 375 -28.90 -4.97 5.38
N SER A 376 -29.61 -5.69 4.52
CA SER A 376 -30.27 -6.95 4.88
C SER A 376 -29.31 -8.14 4.81
N GLU A 377 -29.66 -9.24 5.46
CA GLU A 377 -28.93 -10.52 5.38
C GLU A 377 -28.62 -10.98 3.94
N SER A 378 -27.53 -11.75 3.77
CA SER A 378 -26.98 -12.19 2.48
C SER A 378 -26.57 -11.10 1.48
N VAL A 379 -26.62 -9.81 1.82
CA VAL A 379 -26.11 -8.77 0.91
C VAL A 379 -24.59 -8.88 0.80
N GLU A 380 -24.09 -8.76 -0.43
CA GLU A 380 -22.67 -8.65 -0.75
C GLU A 380 -22.39 -7.24 -1.29
N ILE A 381 -21.41 -6.55 -0.71
CA ILE A 381 -20.91 -5.26 -1.18
C ILE A 381 -19.45 -5.45 -1.63
N ARG A 382 -19.18 -5.08 -2.88
CA ARG A 382 -17.85 -5.14 -3.48
C ARG A 382 -17.25 -3.74 -3.55
N MET A 383 -16.10 -3.57 -2.90
CA MET A 383 -15.43 -2.30 -2.73
C MET A 383 -14.30 -2.10 -3.75
N PRO A 384 -14.13 -0.89 -4.31
CA PRO A 384 -13.04 -0.61 -5.22
C PRO A 384 -11.73 -0.37 -4.43
N GLU A 385 -10.60 -0.48 -5.13
CA GLU A 385 -9.26 -0.13 -4.61
C GLU A 385 -9.28 1.22 -3.89
N ALA A 386 -8.78 1.26 -2.66
CA ALA A 386 -8.76 2.44 -1.77
C ALA A 386 -10.12 3.15 -1.53
N GLY A 387 -11.24 2.57 -1.95
CA GLY A 387 -12.57 3.15 -1.73
C GLY A 387 -13.07 2.92 -0.32
N ASN A 388 -13.72 3.94 0.26
CA ASN A 388 -14.17 3.95 1.66
C ASN A 388 -15.69 3.94 1.79
N ILE A 389 -16.18 3.48 2.93
CA ILE A 389 -17.56 3.76 3.40
C ILE A 389 -17.46 4.82 4.49
N ILE A 390 -17.90 6.04 4.21
CA ILE A 390 -17.83 7.18 5.12
C ILE A 390 -19.21 7.39 5.74
N VAL A 391 -19.31 7.24 7.05
CA VAL A 391 -20.56 7.24 7.80
C VAL A 391 -20.64 8.54 8.61
N GLU A 392 -21.31 9.55 8.04
CA GLU A 392 -21.67 10.81 8.73
C GLU A 392 -23.09 10.73 9.34
N GLY A 393 -23.86 9.70 8.95
CA GLY A 393 -25.19 9.36 9.44
C GLY A 393 -25.17 8.06 10.24
N GLN A 394 -26.17 7.18 10.00
CA GLN A 394 -26.27 5.87 10.64
C GLN A 394 -26.09 4.73 9.64
N PHE A 395 -25.31 3.72 10.03
CA PHE A 395 -25.11 2.50 9.25
C PHE A 395 -25.59 1.28 10.03
N ILE A 396 -26.51 0.53 9.43
CA ILE A 396 -27.13 -0.65 10.05
C ILE A 396 -26.90 -1.87 9.16
N ILE A 397 -26.32 -2.94 9.70
CA ILE A 397 -26.19 -4.23 9.02
C ILE A 397 -26.95 -5.28 9.83
N ASN A 398 -27.92 -5.94 9.18
CA ASN A 398 -28.79 -6.95 9.76
C ASN A 398 -28.54 -8.32 9.10
N GLY A 399 -27.30 -8.81 9.18
CA GLY A 399 -26.99 -10.19 8.82
C GLY A 399 -27.58 -11.20 9.81
N THR A 400 -27.46 -12.48 9.48
CA THR A 400 -27.76 -13.58 10.40
C THR A 400 -26.62 -14.61 10.39
N GLU A 401 -26.59 -15.52 11.35
CA GLU A 401 -25.57 -16.59 11.42
C GLU A 401 -25.57 -17.44 10.14
N GLU A 402 -26.75 -17.78 9.62
CA GLU A 402 -26.88 -18.54 8.38
C GLU A 402 -26.58 -17.69 7.13
N ASN A 403 -26.85 -16.39 7.18
CA ASN A 403 -26.79 -15.48 6.04
C ASN A 403 -26.05 -14.18 6.40
N PRO A 404 -24.73 -14.24 6.64
CA PRO A 404 -23.98 -13.03 6.96
C PRO A 404 -23.95 -12.07 5.76
N VAL A 405 -23.84 -10.78 6.06
CA VAL A 405 -23.51 -9.75 5.06
C VAL A 405 -22.02 -9.83 4.77
N GLN A 406 -21.62 -9.56 3.53
CA GLN A 406 -20.22 -9.58 3.12
C GLN A 406 -19.81 -8.22 2.56
N ILE A 407 -18.68 -7.69 3.02
CA ILE A 407 -18.01 -6.54 2.41
C ILE A 407 -16.61 -6.99 2.01
N ILE A 408 -16.35 -7.01 0.71
CA ILE A 408 -15.18 -7.65 0.09
C ILE A 408 -14.56 -6.73 -0.97
N PRO A 409 -13.30 -6.93 -1.38
CA PRO A 409 -12.75 -6.25 -2.55
C PRO A 409 -13.50 -6.67 -3.83
N HIS A 410 -13.62 -5.75 -4.79
CA HIS A 410 -14.16 -6.00 -6.14
C HIS A 410 -13.19 -6.83 -7.01
N SER A 411 -12.70 -7.96 -6.50
CA SER A 411 -11.55 -8.66 -7.07
C SER A 411 -11.73 -9.14 -8.52
N SER A 412 -10.62 -9.13 -9.27
CA SER A 412 -10.37 -10.27 -10.16
C SER A 412 -8.89 -10.70 -10.28
N ILE A 413 -7.86 -9.88 -9.98
CA ILE A 413 -6.45 -10.31 -9.81
C ILE A 413 -5.66 -9.29 -8.95
N GLY A 414 -4.85 -9.75 -7.98
CA GLY A 414 -3.88 -8.95 -7.21
C GLY A 414 -4.24 -8.74 -5.74
N ASP A 415 -3.31 -8.19 -4.95
CA ASP A 415 -3.54 -7.74 -3.57
C ASP A 415 -4.22 -6.36 -3.60
N ASN A 416 -5.49 -6.34 -4.01
CA ASN A 416 -6.27 -5.12 -4.16
C ASN A 416 -7.08 -4.86 -2.89
N ARG A 417 -6.54 -4.03 -2.01
CA ARG A 417 -7.20 -3.62 -0.76
C ARG A 417 -8.11 -2.41 -0.99
N TRP A 418 -9.32 -2.47 -0.46
CA TRP A 418 -10.18 -1.29 -0.33
C TRP A 418 -9.85 -0.56 0.98
N GLY A 419 -10.34 0.67 1.16
CA GLY A 419 -9.99 1.50 2.32
C GLY A 419 -10.62 1.00 3.62
N ALA A 420 -11.49 1.79 4.23
CA ALA A 420 -12.14 1.41 5.49
C ALA A 420 -13.62 1.83 5.59
N ILE A 421 -14.29 1.34 6.63
CA ILE A 421 -15.54 1.89 7.14
C ILE A 421 -15.20 2.95 8.20
N CYS A 422 -15.42 4.22 7.88
CA CYS A 422 -15.07 5.37 8.71
C CYS A 422 -16.33 5.99 9.32
N PHE A 423 -16.53 5.85 10.63
CA PHE A 423 -17.63 6.49 11.36
C PHE A 423 -17.20 7.83 11.94
N ASN A 424 -17.91 8.90 11.59
CA ASN A 424 -17.56 10.26 11.93
C ASN A 424 -18.67 10.98 12.70
N ASN A 425 -18.41 11.26 13.99
CA ASN A 425 -19.02 12.31 14.78
C ASN A 425 -20.56 12.44 14.66
N ASP A 426 -21.28 11.31 14.72
CA ASP A 426 -22.76 11.29 14.78
C ASP A 426 -23.26 10.87 16.17
N THR A 427 -24.44 11.39 16.53
CA THR A 427 -25.11 11.13 17.81
C THR A 427 -25.87 9.81 17.84
N ASP A 428 -26.23 9.25 16.68
CA ASP A 428 -26.97 7.98 16.59
C ASP A 428 -26.01 6.78 16.55
N THR A 429 -26.41 5.69 17.19
CA THR A 429 -25.61 4.47 17.25
C THR A 429 -25.73 3.65 15.97
N SER A 430 -24.61 3.32 15.33
CA SER A 430 -24.58 2.36 14.22
C SER A 430 -24.48 0.93 14.75
N THR A 431 -25.20 -0.01 14.14
CA THR A 431 -25.27 -1.41 14.59
C THR A 431 -24.96 -2.35 13.45
N ILE A 432 -23.93 -3.17 13.63
CA ILE A 432 -23.42 -4.10 12.64
C ILE A 432 -23.55 -5.50 13.20
N SER A 433 -24.46 -6.29 12.64
CA SER A 433 -24.72 -7.66 13.09
C SER A 433 -24.44 -8.66 11.97
N HIS A 434 -23.66 -9.72 12.27
CA HIS A 434 -23.31 -10.81 11.34
C HIS A 434 -22.71 -10.31 10.02
N LEU A 435 -21.57 -9.63 10.11
CA LEU A 435 -20.78 -9.13 8.98
C LEU A 435 -19.51 -9.97 8.80
N ARG A 436 -19.19 -10.34 7.56
CA ARG A 436 -17.85 -10.76 7.15
C ARG A 436 -17.16 -9.62 6.41
N LEU A 437 -16.00 -9.21 6.92
CA LEU A 437 -15.21 -8.10 6.42
C LEU A 437 -13.82 -8.59 6.01
N THR A 438 -13.43 -8.38 4.75
CA THR A 438 -12.10 -8.78 4.28
C THR A 438 -11.51 -7.82 3.25
N GLY A 439 -10.17 -7.78 3.16
CA GLY A 439 -9.42 -7.04 2.16
C GLY A 439 -9.46 -5.52 2.33
N ALA A 440 -9.76 -5.04 3.53
CA ALA A 440 -9.69 -3.63 3.89
C ALA A 440 -8.24 -3.22 4.26
N SER A 441 -7.96 -1.93 4.19
CA SER A 441 -6.71 -1.29 4.58
C SER A 441 -7.01 -0.12 5.54
N THR A 442 -6.39 1.05 5.30
CA THR A 442 -6.60 2.27 6.06
C THR A 442 -7.70 3.15 5.45
N GLY A 443 -8.31 4.00 6.27
CA GLY A 443 -9.39 4.88 5.84
C GLY A 443 -8.93 6.15 5.11
N VAL A 444 -9.87 7.07 4.91
CA VAL A 444 -9.70 8.31 4.11
C VAL A 444 -8.50 9.15 4.55
N ASP A 445 -8.28 9.24 5.85
CA ASP A 445 -7.13 9.89 6.46
C ASP A 445 -6.38 8.85 7.30
N PRO A 446 -5.28 8.29 6.80
CA PRO A 446 -4.50 7.26 7.49
C PRO A 446 -3.92 7.70 8.83
N MET A 447 -3.91 9.01 9.13
CA MET A 447 -3.45 9.54 10.43
C MET A 447 -4.49 9.41 11.55
N VAL A 448 -5.75 9.13 11.22
CA VAL A 448 -6.83 8.97 12.21
C VAL A 448 -7.73 7.76 11.94
N HIS A 449 -7.77 7.27 10.71
CA HIS A 449 -8.54 6.08 10.32
C HIS A 449 -7.61 4.89 10.09
N HIS A 450 -7.01 4.40 11.17
CA HIS A 450 -6.04 3.32 11.09
C HIS A 450 -6.70 1.98 10.72
N GLY A 451 -7.87 1.68 11.29
CA GLY A 451 -8.56 0.39 11.15
C GLY A 451 -9.51 0.29 9.95
N ALA A 452 -9.69 -0.94 9.46
CA ALA A 452 -10.73 -1.38 8.52
C ALA A 452 -12.13 -0.98 8.99
N ILE A 453 -12.33 -0.95 10.31
CA ILE A 453 -13.40 -0.21 10.97
C ILE A 453 -12.74 0.87 11.83
N SER A 454 -12.94 2.13 11.46
CA SER A 454 -12.45 3.29 12.19
C SER A 454 -13.61 4.12 12.74
N SER A 455 -13.66 4.35 14.06
CA SER A 455 -14.76 5.07 14.73
C SER A 455 -14.28 6.30 15.48
N MET A 456 -14.51 7.49 14.91
CA MET A 456 -14.10 8.78 15.46
C MET A 456 -15.27 9.48 16.13
N ASN A 457 -15.21 9.64 17.46
CA ASN A 457 -16.23 10.31 18.28
C ASN A 457 -17.66 9.81 18.01
N SER A 458 -17.81 8.51 17.73
CA SER A 458 -19.06 7.88 17.30
C SER A 458 -19.46 6.72 18.21
N HIS A 459 -20.71 6.27 18.11
CA HIS A 459 -21.23 5.14 18.87
C HIS A 459 -21.48 3.94 17.95
N ILE A 460 -20.74 2.85 18.15
CA ILE A 460 -20.85 1.63 17.31
C ILE A 460 -21.07 0.36 18.14
N ILE A 461 -21.92 -0.53 17.61
CA ILE A 461 -22.16 -1.87 18.13
C ILE A 461 -21.82 -2.86 17.03
N LEU A 462 -20.84 -3.72 17.28
CA LEU A 462 -20.36 -4.78 16.40
C LEU A 462 -20.71 -6.12 17.06
N ASP A 463 -21.59 -6.90 16.44
CA ASP A 463 -22.12 -8.14 16.99
C ASP A 463 -21.99 -9.28 15.96
N HIS A 464 -21.31 -10.37 16.32
CA HIS A 464 -21.03 -11.49 15.41
C HIS A 464 -20.30 -11.06 14.12
N VAL A 465 -19.34 -10.13 14.23
CA VAL A 465 -18.52 -9.68 13.10
C VAL A 465 -17.30 -10.58 12.95
N GLU A 466 -16.97 -10.96 11.73
CA GLU A 466 -15.78 -11.70 11.34
C GLU A 466 -14.88 -10.77 10.50
N ILE A 467 -13.69 -10.45 11.01
CA ILE A 467 -12.71 -9.58 10.33
C ILE A 467 -11.45 -10.39 10.08
N GLU A 468 -11.07 -10.53 8.81
CA GLU A 468 -9.89 -11.27 8.38
C GLU A 468 -9.22 -10.62 7.15
N ASN A 469 -7.92 -10.84 6.96
CA ASN A 469 -7.17 -10.31 5.81
C ASN A 469 -7.36 -8.78 5.65
N VAL A 470 -7.14 -8.04 6.73
CA VAL A 470 -7.15 -6.57 6.78
C VAL A 470 -5.82 -6.08 7.35
N GLU A 471 -5.40 -4.85 7.03
CA GLU A 471 -4.11 -4.30 7.54
C GLU A 471 -4.16 -3.92 9.01
N PHE A 472 -5.31 -3.45 9.49
CA PHE A 472 -5.57 -3.10 10.88
C PHE A 472 -7.06 -3.33 11.11
N PRO A 473 -7.53 -4.16 12.07
CA PRO A 473 -8.95 -4.50 12.13
C PRO A 473 -9.86 -3.38 12.66
N ILE A 474 -9.64 -2.90 13.90
CA ILE A 474 -10.56 -1.94 14.54
C ILE A 474 -9.78 -0.84 15.26
N TYR A 475 -10.00 0.41 14.87
CA TYR A 475 -9.53 1.58 15.60
C TYR A 475 -10.72 2.44 16.06
N ALA A 476 -10.75 2.85 17.32
CA ALA A 476 -11.79 3.74 17.84
C ALA A 476 -11.17 4.85 18.70
N GLU A 477 -11.58 6.09 18.48
CA GLU A 477 -11.14 7.22 19.27
C GLU A 477 -12.34 8.04 19.76
N GLY A 478 -12.50 8.10 21.09
CA GLY A 478 -13.67 8.69 21.73
C GLY A 478 -14.98 7.95 21.43
N GLY A 479 -16.11 8.52 21.86
CA GLY A 479 -17.43 7.90 21.66
C GLY A 479 -17.59 6.59 22.46
N SER A 480 -18.23 5.57 21.87
CA SER A 480 -18.36 4.25 22.50
C SER A 480 -18.32 3.10 21.50
N ILE A 481 -17.66 2.00 21.88
CA ILE A 481 -17.64 0.75 21.12
C ILE A 481 -18.16 -0.42 21.97
N ILE A 482 -19.07 -1.20 21.37
CA ILE A 482 -19.44 -2.53 21.86
C ILE A 482 -19.01 -3.54 20.80
N LEU A 483 -18.14 -4.47 21.16
CA LEU A 483 -17.76 -5.61 20.35
C LEU A 483 -18.19 -6.90 21.05
N ASN A 484 -19.16 -7.61 20.47
CA ASN A 484 -19.72 -8.82 21.07
C ASN A 484 -19.72 -10.01 20.10
N SER A 485 -19.36 -11.20 20.59
CA SER A 485 -19.51 -12.47 19.84
C SER A 485 -18.81 -12.49 18.48
N SER A 486 -17.73 -11.71 18.32
CA SER A 486 -17.02 -11.49 17.07
C SER A 486 -15.71 -12.30 16.99
N SER A 487 -15.17 -12.46 15.78
CA SER A 487 -13.88 -13.12 15.52
C SER A 487 -12.96 -12.20 14.72
N ILE A 488 -11.73 -12.02 15.18
CA ILE A 488 -10.75 -11.13 14.55
C ILE A 488 -9.42 -11.86 14.35
N SER A 489 -8.88 -11.79 13.13
CA SER A 489 -7.52 -12.21 12.79
C SER A 489 -6.85 -11.21 11.85
N CYS A 490 -5.55 -11.01 12.05
CA CYS A 490 -4.71 -10.14 11.24
C CYS A 490 -3.27 -10.63 11.25
N ASP A 491 -2.62 -10.57 10.08
CA ASP A 491 -1.23 -11.01 9.89
C ASP A 491 -0.26 -9.81 9.83
N PHE A 492 -0.76 -8.58 9.98
CA PHE A 492 0.01 -7.34 9.89
C PHE A 492 0.33 -6.81 11.29
N ILE A 493 1.43 -6.06 11.41
CA ILE A 493 1.83 -5.36 12.64
C ILE A 493 0.77 -4.31 12.99
N CYS A 494 -0.08 -4.60 13.97
CA CYS A 494 -1.16 -3.72 14.44
C CYS A 494 -1.82 -4.29 15.69
N ASP A 495 -2.57 -3.45 16.42
CA ASP A 495 -3.49 -3.96 17.43
C ASP A 495 -4.79 -4.41 16.78
N PHE A 496 -5.32 -5.56 17.20
CA PHE A 496 -6.56 -6.07 16.60
C PHE A 496 -7.77 -5.21 16.96
N ILE A 497 -7.76 -4.62 18.15
CA ILE A 497 -8.65 -3.52 18.52
C ILE A 497 -7.88 -2.53 19.37
N ASN A 498 -7.76 -1.29 18.90
CA ASN A 498 -7.21 -0.18 19.66
C ASN A 498 -8.30 0.85 19.94
N VAL A 499 -8.53 1.15 21.23
CA VAL A 499 -9.50 2.15 21.67
C VAL A 499 -8.81 3.26 22.44
N LYS A 500 -8.88 4.49 21.92
CA LYS A 500 -8.31 5.70 22.52
C LYS A 500 -9.41 6.60 23.07
N GLY A 501 -9.65 6.51 24.37
CA GLY A 501 -10.70 7.23 25.07
C GLY A 501 -12.12 6.74 24.77
N GLY A 502 -13.09 7.27 25.51
CA GLY A 502 -14.49 6.84 25.40
C GLY A 502 -14.83 5.60 26.23
N ASP A 503 -15.93 4.94 25.88
CA ASP A 503 -16.43 3.72 26.54
C ASP A 503 -16.17 2.48 25.68
N ALA A 504 -15.67 1.39 26.28
CA ALA A 504 -15.42 0.13 25.58
C ALA A 504 -16.05 -1.07 26.30
N LEU A 505 -16.84 -1.87 25.59
CA LEU A 505 -17.30 -3.19 26.02
C LEU A 505 -16.89 -4.23 24.98
N ILE A 506 -15.95 -5.11 25.33
CA ILE A 506 -15.42 -6.14 24.45
C ILE A 506 -15.71 -7.50 25.10
N GLU A 507 -16.65 -8.26 24.54
CA GLU A 507 -17.05 -9.52 25.16
C GLU A 507 -17.39 -10.68 24.24
N ASN A 508 -17.18 -11.90 24.75
CA ASN A 508 -17.50 -13.15 24.06
C ASN A 508 -16.82 -13.30 22.68
N CYS A 509 -15.70 -12.59 22.45
CA CYS A 509 -15.00 -12.56 21.17
C CYS A 509 -13.87 -13.57 21.11
N ILE A 510 -13.43 -13.88 19.88
CA ILE A 510 -12.26 -14.67 19.57
C ILE A 510 -11.23 -13.78 18.88
N PHE A 511 -10.03 -13.70 19.43
CA PHE A 511 -8.89 -13.05 18.82
C PHE A 511 -7.85 -14.13 18.51
N TYR A 512 -7.53 -14.32 17.24
CA TYR A 512 -6.54 -15.29 16.80
C TYR A 512 -5.34 -14.58 16.17
N GLY A 513 -4.25 -14.53 16.92
CA GLY A 513 -3.04 -13.79 16.58
C GLY A 513 -2.19 -14.45 15.49
N SER A 514 -1.10 -13.75 15.16
CA SER A 514 -0.05 -14.17 14.24
C SER A 514 1.32 -14.09 14.94
N ASP A 515 2.40 -14.19 14.18
CA ASP A 515 3.78 -13.91 14.63
C ASP A 515 4.21 -12.46 14.38
N ALA A 516 3.28 -11.58 13.97
CA ALA A 516 3.54 -10.15 13.88
C ALA A 516 3.90 -9.58 15.26
N GLN A 517 5.02 -8.86 15.30
CA GLN A 517 5.50 -8.17 16.50
C GLN A 517 4.68 -6.90 16.78
N ASP A 518 4.88 -6.30 17.95
CA ASP A 518 4.24 -5.03 18.36
C ASP A 518 2.72 -5.05 18.10
N THR A 519 2.08 -6.17 18.42
CA THR A 519 0.69 -6.47 18.05
C THR A 519 -0.08 -6.95 19.26
N ASP A 520 -0.98 -6.11 19.78
CA ASP A 520 -1.83 -6.49 20.90
C ASP A 520 -3.20 -6.97 20.43
N ALA A 521 -3.77 -7.97 21.11
CA ALA A 521 -5.12 -8.41 20.76
C ALA A 521 -6.17 -7.35 21.11
N ILE A 522 -5.98 -6.67 22.23
CA ILE A 522 -6.83 -5.58 22.74
C ILE A 522 -5.92 -4.54 23.38
N ASP A 523 -5.93 -3.32 22.86
CA ASP A 523 -5.27 -2.15 23.45
C ASP A 523 -6.31 -1.09 23.84
N LEU A 524 -6.28 -0.68 25.12
CA LEU A 524 -7.13 0.39 25.66
C LEU A 524 -6.29 1.52 26.26
N ASP A 525 -6.31 2.67 25.60
CA ASP A 525 -5.64 3.89 26.01
C ASP A 525 -6.65 4.94 26.48
N ASN A 526 -6.45 5.51 27.68
CA ASN A 526 -7.28 6.60 28.22
C ASN A 526 -8.79 6.27 28.31
N VAL A 527 -9.15 4.99 28.43
CA VAL A 527 -10.53 4.50 28.54
C VAL A 527 -10.99 4.53 30.00
N THR A 528 -12.25 4.88 30.26
CA THR A 528 -12.82 4.87 31.62
C THR A 528 -13.99 3.88 31.70
N ASN A 529 -14.04 3.05 32.76
CA ASN A 529 -15.08 2.03 32.96
C ASN A 529 -15.18 0.98 31.83
N GLY A 530 -14.08 0.71 31.12
CA GLY A 530 -14.03 -0.32 30.09
C GLY A 530 -14.24 -1.73 30.64
N ILE A 531 -14.84 -2.61 29.86
CA ILE A 531 -15.07 -4.02 30.23
C ILE A 531 -14.54 -4.92 29.12
N ILE A 532 -13.64 -5.83 29.50
CA ILE A 532 -13.13 -6.91 28.64
C ILE A 532 -13.50 -8.23 29.28
N ARG A 533 -14.45 -8.98 28.69
CA ARG A 533 -15.02 -10.16 29.35
C ARG A 533 -15.28 -11.37 28.46
N ASN A 534 -15.03 -12.57 28.98
CA ASN A 534 -15.35 -13.85 28.31
C ASN A 534 -14.72 -13.99 26.90
N ASN A 535 -13.63 -13.29 26.63
CA ASN A 535 -12.94 -13.40 25.35
C ASN A 535 -11.99 -14.59 25.35
N ARG A 536 -11.71 -15.11 24.16
CA ARG A 536 -10.68 -16.11 23.91
C ARG A 536 -9.60 -15.50 23.03
N ILE A 537 -8.41 -15.29 23.59
CA ILE A 537 -7.28 -14.61 22.96
C ILE A 537 -6.15 -15.62 22.86
N TYR A 538 -5.63 -15.90 21.67
CA TYR A 538 -4.56 -16.87 21.53
C TYR A 538 -3.65 -16.70 20.33
N ASP A 539 -2.42 -17.17 20.50
CA ASP A 539 -1.36 -17.28 19.50
C ASP A 539 -0.87 -15.93 18.93
N PHE A 540 -0.79 -14.90 19.78
CA PHE A 540 -0.10 -13.62 19.51
C PHE A 540 1.38 -13.79 19.81
N THR A 541 2.11 -14.46 18.91
CA THR A 541 3.45 -15.00 19.21
C THR A 541 4.62 -14.07 18.89
N GLY A 542 4.36 -12.93 18.25
CA GLY A 542 5.37 -11.92 17.96
C GLY A 542 6.00 -11.29 19.20
N ASP A 543 7.17 -10.69 19.01
CA ASP A 543 7.85 -9.95 20.07
C ASP A 543 7.04 -8.69 20.44
N ASN A 544 7.01 -8.34 21.73
CA ASN A 544 6.23 -7.22 22.26
C ASN A 544 4.71 -7.29 21.91
N SER A 545 4.17 -8.50 21.76
CA SER A 545 2.75 -8.75 21.51
C SER A 545 2.06 -9.24 22.78
N ASP A 546 1.16 -8.43 23.32
CA ASP A 546 0.40 -8.69 24.54
C ASP A 546 -1.02 -9.23 24.22
N GLY A 547 -1.56 -10.04 25.13
CA GLY A 547 -2.94 -10.50 25.02
C GLY A 547 -3.94 -9.37 25.25
N ILE A 548 -3.68 -8.53 26.25
CA ILE A 548 -4.44 -7.31 26.55
C ILE A 548 -3.43 -6.28 27.06
N ASP A 549 -3.29 -5.12 26.42
CA ASP A 549 -2.58 -3.97 26.96
C ASP A 549 -3.56 -2.87 27.40
N ILE A 550 -3.25 -2.26 28.54
CA ILE A 550 -4.04 -1.19 29.13
C ILE A 550 -3.10 -0.03 29.42
N GLY A 551 -3.17 1.00 28.59
CA GLY A 551 -2.28 2.15 28.60
C GLY A 551 -2.95 3.48 28.94
N GLU A 552 -2.16 4.54 28.78
CA GLU A 552 -2.50 5.97 28.85
C GLU A 552 -3.54 6.42 29.91
N ASN A 553 -3.35 6.09 31.19
CA ASN A 553 -4.23 6.48 32.30
C ASN A 553 -5.67 5.95 32.17
N SER A 554 -5.87 4.76 31.61
CA SER A 554 -7.16 4.07 31.64
C SER A 554 -7.61 3.80 33.09
N GLU A 555 -8.87 4.12 33.41
CA GLU A 555 -9.41 4.07 34.77
C GLU A 555 -10.58 3.08 34.92
N ASP A 556 -10.61 2.35 36.04
CA ASP A 556 -11.71 1.44 36.40
C ASP A 556 -12.02 0.36 35.34
N ILE A 557 -10.98 -0.19 34.68
CA ILE A 557 -11.16 -1.24 33.68
C ILE A 557 -11.42 -2.60 34.35
N LEU A 558 -12.46 -3.30 33.93
CA LEU A 558 -12.77 -4.67 34.36
C LEU A 558 -12.31 -5.68 33.31
N ILE A 559 -11.37 -6.55 33.68
CA ILE A 559 -10.94 -7.69 32.88
C ILE A 559 -11.46 -8.96 33.56
N ASP A 560 -12.52 -9.57 33.03
CA ASP A 560 -13.25 -10.65 33.70
C ASP A 560 -13.37 -11.92 32.84
N SER A 561 -13.03 -13.07 33.41
CA SER A 561 -13.36 -14.39 32.84
C SER A 561 -12.83 -14.63 31.41
N ASN A 562 -11.74 -13.97 31.02
CA ASN A 562 -11.08 -14.18 29.73
C ASN A 562 -10.16 -15.41 29.74
N LEU A 563 -9.95 -15.98 28.56
CA LEU A 563 -9.06 -17.10 28.30
C LEU A 563 -7.94 -16.65 27.36
N ILE A 564 -6.72 -16.50 27.89
CA ILE A 564 -5.56 -15.93 27.19
C ILE A 564 -4.47 -16.99 27.08
N TYR A 565 -3.99 -17.26 25.87
CA TYR A 565 -3.03 -18.34 25.59
C TYR A 565 -1.90 -17.89 24.68
N HIS A 566 -0.66 -18.19 25.05
CA HIS A 566 0.52 -18.07 24.17
C HIS A 566 0.76 -16.67 23.60
N SER A 567 0.61 -15.62 24.40
CA SER A 567 1.13 -14.29 24.06
C SER A 567 2.66 -14.28 24.13
N GLY A 568 3.31 -13.68 23.14
CA GLY A 568 4.76 -13.61 22.99
C GLY A 568 5.43 -12.78 24.09
N ASP A 569 4.75 -11.76 24.58
CA ASP A 569 5.15 -11.02 25.77
C ASP A 569 4.19 -11.22 26.96
N LYS A 570 3.29 -10.29 27.26
CA LYS A 570 2.43 -10.38 28.44
C LYS A 570 1.05 -10.89 28.06
N GLY A 571 0.50 -11.81 28.82
CA GLY A 571 -0.91 -12.15 28.71
C GLY A 571 -1.80 -10.95 29.05
N ILE A 572 -1.43 -10.17 30.07
CA ILE A 572 -2.09 -8.90 30.43
C ILE A 572 -1.03 -7.88 30.85
N SER A 573 -1.03 -6.70 30.22
CA SER A 573 -0.21 -5.55 30.56
C SER A 573 -1.07 -4.43 31.12
N VAL A 574 -0.53 -3.75 32.14
CA VAL A 574 -1.17 -2.57 32.75
C VAL A 574 -0.10 -1.50 32.95
N GLY A 575 -0.12 -0.48 32.12
CA GLY A 575 0.89 0.57 32.06
C GLY A 575 0.36 1.99 32.22
N GLN A 576 1.27 2.95 32.07
CA GLN A 576 1.06 4.40 32.06
C GLN A 576 0.03 4.96 33.06
N GLY A 577 0.07 4.55 34.33
CA GLY A 577 -0.79 5.11 35.38
C GLY A 577 -2.22 4.56 35.42
N SER A 578 -2.50 3.49 34.67
CA SER A 578 -3.83 2.88 34.57
C SER A 578 -4.25 2.07 35.81
N SER A 579 -5.56 1.84 35.94
CA SER A 579 -6.14 1.04 37.03
C SER A 579 -7.12 -0.01 36.54
N VAL A 580 -6.93 -1.25 37.01
CA VAL A 580 -7.73 -2.40 36.56
C VAL A 580 -8.20 -3.31 37.71
N ILE A 581 -9.31 -4.00 37.49
CA ILE A 581 -9.78 -5.13 38.29
C ILE A 581 -9.74 -6.38 37.40
N LEU A 582 -8.96 -7.39 37.81
CA LEU A 582 -8.88 -8.67 37.13
C LEU A 582 -9.62 -9.72 37.97
N ASP A 583 -10.64 -10.35 37.38
CA ASP A 583 -11.41 -11.40 38.05
C ASP A 583 -11.56 -12.65 37.16
N ARG A 584 -11.28 -13.84 37.69
CA ARG A 584 -11.53 -15.15 37.02
C ARG A 584 -10.90 -15.37 35.64
N ASN A 585 -9.83 -14.66 35.27
CA ASN A 585 -9.13 -14.91 34.01
C ASN A 585 -8.23 -16.15 34.10
N LEU A 586 -8.04 -16.82 32.96
CA LEU A 586 -7.06 -17.89 32.76
C LEU A 586 -6.01 -17.40 31.76
N VAL A 587 -4.76 -17.29 32.21
CA VAL A 587 -3.62 -16.87 31.37
C VAL A 587 -2.58 -17.97 31.35
N VAL A 588 -2.27 -18.49 30.15
CA VAL A 588 -1.46 -19.69 29.99
C VAL A 588 -0.38 -19.54 28.92
N GLY A 589 0.84 -19.97 29.24
CA GLY A 589 1.91 -20.12 28.25
C GLY A 589 2.43 -18.81 27.66
N CYS A 590 2.27 -17.69 28.38
CA CYS A 590 2.81 -16.38 27.98
C CYS A 590 4.20 -16.16 28.59
N ASN A 591 5.00 -15.22 28.06
CA ASN A 591 6.28 -14.86 28.71
C ASN A 591 6.02 -14.26 30.11
N ASN A 592 5.11 -13.29 30.20
CA ASN A 592 4.61 -12.76 31.47
C ASN A 592 3.11 -13.03 31.58
N GLY A 593 2.65 -13.64 32.68
CA GLY A 593 1.21 -13.84 32.92
C GLY A 593 0.48 -12.50 33.12
N ILE A 594 1.09 -11.61 33.88
CA ILE A 594 0.63 -10.23 34.09
C ILE A 594 1.84 -9.33 34.36
N ALA A 595 1.84 -8.10 33.83
CA ALA A 595 2.77 -7.07 34.27
C ALA A 595 2.04 -5.76 34.61
N ILE A 596 2.44 -5.15 35.74
CA ILE A 596 1.93 -3.85 36.20
C ILE A 596 3.12 -2.90 36.27
N LYS A 597 3.11 -1.86 35.44
CA LYS A 597 4.24 -0.94 35.21
C LYS A 597 3.80 0.52 35.45
N ASP A 598 4.76 1.45 35.43
CA ASP A 598 4.52 2.89 35.29
C ASP A 598 3.53 3.57 36.26
N ASN A 599 3.57 3.19 37.53
CA ASN A 599 2.66 3.68 38.60
C ASN A 599 1.20 3.24 38.45
N SER A 600 0.94 2.19 37.66
CA SER A 600 -0.38 1.58 37.53
C SER A 600 -0.74 0.70 38.72
N ALA A 601 -2.02 0.36 38.83
CA ALA A 601 -2.55 -0.47 39.91
C ALA A 601 -3.50 -1.56 39.37
N ALA A 602 -3.41 -2.76 39.92
CA ALA A 602 -4.35 -3.84 39.60
C ALA A 602 -4.89 -4.49 40.88
N TYR A 603 -6.19 -4.76 40.91
CA TYR A 603 -6.81 -5.62 41.90
C TYR A 603 -7.07 -7.00 41.29
N VAL A 604 -6.24 -7.98 41.68
CA VAL A 604 -6.21 -9.32 41.05
C VAL A 604 -6.91 -10.33 41.96
N ILE A 605 -8.03 -10.89 41.51
CA ILE A 605 -8.88 -11.83 42.27
C ILE A 605 -9.21 -13.07 41.44
N ASN A 606 -9.11 -14.27 42.02
CA ASN A 606 -9.55 -15.52 41.39
C ASN A 606 -8.95 -15.85 40.00
N ASN A 607 -7.83 -15.23 39.61
CA ASN A 607 -7.17 -15.50 38.33
C ASN A 607 -6.27 -16.73 38.43
N THR A 608 -6.09 -17.41 37.30
CA THR A 608 -5.16 -18.54 37.15
C THR A 608 -4.08 -18.17 36.14
N PHE A 609 -2.84 -18.11 36.60
CA PHE A 609 -1.64 -17.96 35.77
C PHE A 609 -0.90 -19.29 35.75
N PHE A 610 -0.72 -19.90 34.58
CA PHE A 610 -0.21 -21.26 34.48
C PHE A 610 0.73 -21.44 33.29
N TYR A 611 1.90 -22.06 33.51
CA TYR A 611 2.94 -22.22 32.47
C TYR A 611 3.41 -20.92 31.81
N ASN A 612 3.23 -19.76 32.45
CA ASN A 612 3.90 -18.54 32.02
C ASN A 612 5.36 -18.55 32.51
N ASP A 613 6.28 -17.93 31.77
CA ASP A 613 7.70 -17.89 32.18
C ASP A 613 7.88 -17.08 33.48
N THR A 614 7.14 -15.98 33.59
CA THR A 614 6.94 -15.20 34.81
C THR A 614 5.44 -15.09 35.10
N ALA A 615 5.03 -15.31 36.33
CA ALA A 615 3.61 -15.34 36.74
C ALA A 615 3.25 -14.20 37.68
#